data_AF-A0A1U6IEX7-F1
#
_entry.id   AF-A0A1U6IEX7-F1
#
_cell.length_a   1.000
_cell.length_b   1.000
_cell.length_c   1.000
_cell.angle_alpha   90.00
_cell.angle_beta   90.00
_cell.angle_gamma   90.00
#
_symmetry.space_group_name_H-M   'P 1'
#
loop_
_entity.id
_entity.type
_entity.pdbx_description
1 polymer ?
#
loop_
_entity_poly.entity_id
_entity_poly.type
_entity_poly.pdbx_seq_one_letter_code
_entity_poly.pdbx_strand_id
1 'polypeptide(L)' 'MTRSAPSRSRSLIRESDLRRFARISSEEGVTIRSRLDPDGGVTITINPAAAAPAIASDSLDARLDAFGAS' A
#
# COMPACT_ATOMS: atom_id res chain seq x y z
N MET A 1 2.00 -11.70 38.60
CA MET A 1 1.99 -10.49 37.73
C MET A 1 2.20 -10.94 36.29
N THR A 2 1.12 -11.24 35.56
CA THR A 2 1.15 -11.61 34.14
C THR A 2 0.96 -10.34 33.31
N ARG A 3 1.98 -9.95 32.52
CA ARG A 3 1.87 -8.81 31.60
C ARG A 3 0.95 -9.24 30.46
N SER A 4 -0.21 -8.58 30.31
CA SER A 4 -1.07 -8.73 29.13
C SER A 4 -0.28 -8.43 27.86
N ALA A 5 -0.36 -9.34 26.89
CA ALA A 5 0.17 -9.10 25.55
C ALA A 5 -0.58 -7.93 24.89
N PRO A 6 0.09 -7.08 24.10
CA PRO A 6 -0.59 -6.00 23.38
C PRO A 6 -1.61 -6.59 22.41
N SER A 7 -2.88 -6.27 22.64
CA SER A 7 -3.97 -6.51 21.69
C SER A 7 -3.58 -5.85 20.37
N ARG A 8 -3.40 -6.64 19.31
CA ARG A 8 -3.33 -6.14 17.93
C ARG A 8 -4.70 -5.59 17.56
N SER A 9 -5.00 -4.37 18.01
CA SER A 9 -6.12 -3.59 17.49
C SER A 9 -5.87 -3.41 16.01
N ARG A 10 -6.55 -4.21 15.18
CA ARG A 10 -6.64 -3.95 13.74
C ARG A 10 -7.16 -2.53 13.62
N SER A 11 -6.30 -1.59 13.24
CA SER A 11 -6.73 -0.24 12.87
C SER A 11 -7.61 -0.39 11.64
N LEU A 12 -8.92 -0.35 11.86
CA LEU A 12 -9.91 -0.42 10.80
C LEU A 12 -10.01 0.99 10.21
N ILE A 13 -9.14 1.29 9.24
CA ILE A 13 -9.32 2.45 8.38
C ILE A 13 -10.68 2.32 7.67
N ARG A 14 -11.43 3.43 7.56
CA ARG A 14 -12.70 3.43 6.84
C ARG A 14 -12.44 3.29 5.33
N GLU A 15 -13.35 2.65 4.62
CA GLU A 15 -13.24 2.48 3.16
C GLU A 15 -13.12 3.82 2.42
N SER A 16 -13.88 4.84 2.84
CA SER A 16 -13.82 6.20 2.28
C SER A 16 -12.42 6.79 2.34
N ASP A 17 -11.74 6.56 3.47
CA ASP A 17 -10.39 7.10 3.70
C ASP A 17 -9.38 6.32 2.87
N LEU A 18 -9.54 5.00 2.76
CA LEU A 18 -8.70 4.17 1.89
C LEU A 18 -8.83 4.57 0.41
N ARG A 19 -10.05 4.83 -0.08
CA ARG A 19 -10.29 5.33 -1.44
C ARG A 19 -9.67 6.71 -1.66
N ARG A 20 -9.78 7.60 -0.67
CA ARG A 20 -9.16 8.92 -0.71
C ARG A 20 -7.63 8.81 -0.80
N PHE A 21 -7.02 7.95 0.02
CA PHE A 21 -5.57 7.74 -0.04
C PHE A 21 -5.11 7.13 -1.36
N ALA A 22 -5.85 6.15 -1.90
CA ALA A 22 -5.54 5.56 -3.20
C ALA A 22 -5.57 6.60 -4.31
N ARG A 23 -6.60 7.48 -4.31
CA ARG A 23 -6.73 8.57 -5.27
C ARG A 23 -5.54 9.54 -5.18
N ILE A 24 -5.23 10.05 -3.99
CA ILE A 24 -4.12 10.99 -3.78
C ILE A 24 -2.78 10.34 -4.19
N SER A 25 -2.56 9.08 -3.83
CA SER A 25 -1.33 8.36 -4.18
C SER A 25 -1.16 8.24 -5.70
N SER A 26 -2.26 8.05 -6.43
CA SER A 26 -2.26 8.00 -7.90
C SER A 26 -2.08 9.37 -8.54
N GLU A 27 -2.76 10.40 -8.04
CA GLU A 27 -2.70 11.78 -8.58
C GLU A 27 -1.30 12.38 -8.38
N GLU A 28 -0.72 12.17 -7.20
CA GLU A 28 0.60 12.69 -6.85
C GLU A 28 1.75 11.76 -7.31
N GLY A 29 1.43 10.58 -7.83
CA GLY A 29 2.43 9.61 -8.28
C GLY A 29 3.36 9.14 -7.15
N VAL A 30 2.81 8.86 -5.96
CA VAL A 30 3.56 8.43 -4.78
C VAL A 30 3.05 7.11 -4.22
N THR A 31 3.93 6.38 -3.53
CA THR A 31 3.57 5.23 -2.71
C THR A 31 3.74 5.58 -1.23
N ILE A 32 2.67 5.43 -0.46
CA ILE A 32 2.64 5.70 0.99
C ILE A 32 2.69 4.37 1.74
N ARG A 33 3.64 4.23 2.67
CA ARG A 33 3.75 3.08 3.58
C ARG A 33 3.76 3.55 5.02
N SER A 34 3.00 2.91 5.89
CA SER A 34 2.97 3.23 7.32
C SER A 34 3.32 2.01 8.16
N ARG A 35 4.10 2.20 9.21
CA ARG A 35 4.41 1.21 10.24
C ARG A 35 4.08 1.76 11.61
N LEU A 36 3.45 0.93 12.45
CA LEU A 36 3.30 1.19 13.88
C LEU A 36 4.53 0.63 14.59
N ASP A 37 5.21 1.46 15.34
CA ASP A 37 6.38 1.10 16.12
C ASP A 37 5.97 0.57 17.51
N PRO A 38 6.80 -0.28 18.14
CA PRO A 38 6.45 -0.94 19.40
C PRO A 38 6.23 0.01 20.58
N ASP A 39 6.77 1.22 20.50
CA ASP A 39 6.63 2.31 21.47
C ASP A 39 5.36 3.16 21.26
N GLY A 40 4.55 2.83 20.25
CA GLY A 40 3.36 3.60 19.88
C GLY A 40 3.65 4.72 18.88
N GLY A 41 4.89 4.85 18.38
CA GLY A 41 5.22 5.73 17.27
C GLY A 41 4.56 5.27 15.96
N VAL A 42 4.31 6.21 15.06
CA VAL A 42 3.85 5.92 13.69
C VAL A 42 4.87 6.48 12.72
N THR A 43 5.54 5.60 11.99
CA THR A 43 6.45 5.97 10.91
C THR A 43 5.71 5.91 9.58
N ILE A 44 5.72 7.02 8.83
CA ILE A 44 5.15 7.10 7.48
C ILE A 44 6.28 7.38 6.50
N THR A 45 6.42 6.51 5.49
CA THR A 45 7.37 6.66 4.39
C THR A 45 6.61 6.96 3.10
N ILE A 46 6.99 8.04 2.42
CA ILE A 46 6.44 8.44 1.13
C ILE A 46 7.57 8.40 0.13
N ASN A 47 7.43 7.58 -0.90
CA ASN A 47 8.38 7.48 -2.00
C ASN A 47 7.67 7.82 -3.32
N PRO A 48 8.39 8.34 -4.33
CA PRO A 48 7.87 8.35 -5.70
C PRO A 48 7.37 6.95 -6.07
N ALA A 49 6.19 6.88 -6.68
CA ALA A 49 5.71 5.64 -7.24
C ALA A 49 6.68 5.21 -8.34
N ALA A 50 7.14 3.96 -8.30
CA ALA A 50 7.83 3.40 -9.44
C ALA A 50 6.90 3.56 -10.64
N ALA A 51 7.42 4.08 -11.76
CA ALA A 51 6.66 4.13 -12.99
C ALA A 51 6.11 2.73 -13.24
N ALA A 52 4.79 2.61 -13.38
CA ALA A 52 4.22 1.35 -13.85
C ALA A 52 4.94 1.01 -15.16
N PRO A 53 5.45 -0.22 -15.33
CA PRO A 53 6.04 -0.61 -16.60
C PRO A 53 5.02 -0.26 -17.67
N ALA A 54 5.45 0.46 -18.71
CA ALA A 54 4.59 0.79 -19.84
C ALA A 54 4.15 -0.55 -20.45
N ILE A 55 2.96 -1.00 -20.10
CA ILE A 55 2.40 -2.22 -20.64
C ILE A 55 2.02 -1.85 -22.06
N ALA A 56 2.79 -2.33 -23.05
CA ALA A 56 2.62 -2.01 -24.47
C ALA A 56 1.25 -2.45 -25.03
N SER A 57 0.41 -3.11 -24.22
CA SER A 57 -0.89 -3.64 -24.58
C SER A 57 -1.82 -3.57 -23.37
N ASP A 58 -2.95 -2.89 -23.51
CA ASP A 58 -4.03 -2.81 -22.51
C ASP A 58 -4.81 -4.13 -22.36
N SER A 59 -4.46 -5.18 -23.13
CA SER A 59 -5.13 -6.47 -23.03
C SER A 59 -4.73 -7.24 -21.77
N LEU A 60 -5.73 -7.80 -21.08
CA LEU A 60 -5.54 -8.70 -19.94
C LEU A 60 -4.67 -9.91 -20.32
N ASP A 61 -4.83 -10.41 -21.55
CA ASP A 61 -4.08 -11.55 -22.06
C ASP A 61 -2.58 -11.26 -22.15
N ALA A 62 -2.19 -10.10 -22.70
CA ALA A 62 -0.78 -9.69 -22.75
C ALA A 62 -0.16 -9.54 -21.35
N ARG A 63 -0.94 -9.14 -20.35
CA ARG A 63 -0.49 -9.05 -18.95
C ARG A 63 -0.25 -10.42 -18.34
N LEU A 64 -1.10 -11.40 -18.66
CA LEU A 64 -0.94 -12.77 -18.19
C LEU A 64 0.28 -13.43 -18.84
N ASP A 65 0.47 -13.23 -20.13
CA ASP A 65 1.64 -13.76 -20.85
C ASP A 65 2.95 -13.19 -20.29
N ALA A 66 3.02 -11.88 -20.06
CA ALA A 66 4.20 -11.23 -19.49
C ALA A 66 4.53 -11.72 -18.07
N PHE A 67 3.51 -12.00 -17.25
CA PHE A 67 3.71 -12.54 -15.89
C PHE A 67 4.15 -14.01 -15.89
N GLY A 68 3.66 -14.83 -16.82
CA GLY A 68 4.06 -16.23 -16.97
C GLY A 68 5.45 -16.44 -17.56
N ALA A 69 6.01 -15.40 -18.20
CA ALA A 69 7.34 -15.42 -18.82
C ALA A 69 8.49 -15.02 -17.86
N SER A 70 8.16 -14.57 -16.64
CA SER A 70 9.12 -14.19 -15.58
C SER A 70 9.25 -15.26 -14.51
#